data_AF-A0A0Q9XNA2-F1
#
_entry.id   AF-A0A0Q9XNA2-F1
#
_cell.length_a   1.000
_cell.length_b   1.000
_cell.length_c   1.000
_cell.angle_alpha   90.00
_cell.angle_beta   90.00
_cell.angle_gamma   90.00
#
_symmetry.space_group_name_H-M   'P 1'
#
loop_
_entity.id
_entity.type
_entity.pdbx_description
1 polymer ?
#
loop_
_entity_poly.entity_id
_entity_poly.type
_entity_poly.pdbx_seq_one_letter_code
_entity_poly.pdbx_strand_id
1 'polypeptide(L)'
;MKLGFYANYSEDTVRFAAETGFECLELSAWPNSALNADLITDERIEEIQKNLQKHHIEISTLGFYPNYLDCNRENGVEAQRYFLKVLELAEKMNVKTVSTFAGRNQKKTVEENIPLKYSLI
;
A
#
# COMPACT_ATOMS: atom_id res chain seq x y z
N MET A 1 15.18 -16.02 -4.24
CA MET A 1 15.01 -14.56 -4.03
C MET A 1 14.10 -14.08 -5.14
N LYS A 2 13.01 -13.37 -4.83
CA LYS A 2 12.08 -12.85 -5.84
C LYS A 2 12.43 -11.40 -6.15
N LEU A 3 12.35 -11.01 -7.41
CA LEU A 3 12.50 -9.63 -7.85
C LEU A 3 11.13 -9.06 -8.21
N GLY A 4 10.88 -7.82 -7.79
CA GLY A 4 9.64 -7.10 -8.06
C GLY A 4 9.85 -5.59 -7.99
N PHE A 5 8.80 -4.83 -8.27
CA PHE A 5 8.81 -3.36 -8.25
C PHE A 5 7.48 -2.80 -7.73
N TYR A 6 7.51 -1.52 -7.35
CA TYR A 6 6.34 -0.76 -6.90
C TYR A 6 5.57 -0.19 -8.09
N ALA A 7 4.26 -0.44 -8.16
CA ALA A 7 3.41 0.13 -9.19
C ALA A 7 1.93 0.19 -8.78
N ASN A 8 1.15 1.00 -9.50
CA ASN A 8 -0.30 0.84 -9.49
C ASN A 8 -0.70 -0.40 -10.31
N TYR A 9 -1.76 -1.08 -9.88
CA TYR A 9 -2.29 -2.20 -10.64
C TYR A 9 -2.88 -1.72 -11.98
N SER A 10 -2.44 -2.37 -13.04
CA SER A 10 -3.07 -2.39 -14.36
C SER A 10 -2.74 -3.72 -15.03
N GLU A 11 -3.54 -4.17 -15.99
CA GLU A 11 -3.22 -5.39 -16.74
C GLU A 11 -1.90 -5.26 -17.51
N ASP A 12 -1.56 -4.05 -17.97
CA ASP A 12 -0.29 -3.76 -18.64
C ASP A 12 0.90 -3.91 -17.70
N THR A 13 0.77 -3.46 -16.45
CA THR A 13 1.78 -3.64 -15.39
C THR A 13 2.05 -5.12 -15.15
N VAL A 14 0.98 -5.92 -15.02
CA VAL A 14 1.10 -7.37 -14.75
C VAL A 14 1.72 -8.09 -15.94
N ARG A 15 1.30 -7.75 -17.16
CA ARG A 15 1.88 -8.31 -18.39
C ARG A 15 3.37 -7.99 -18.50
N PHE A 16 3.75 -6.72 -18.30
CA PHE A 16 5.16 -6.31 -18.32
C PHE A 16 5.98 -7.07 -17.26
N ALA A 17 5.45 -7.21 -16.04
CA ALA A 17 6.11 -7.94 -14.98
C ALA A 17 6.41 -9.39 -15.39
N ALA A 18 5.41 -10.09 -15.93
CA ALA A 18 5.55 -11.46 -16.37
C ALA A 18 6.49 -11.62 -17.58
N GLU A 19 6.37 -10.76 -18.60
CA GLU A 19 7.20 -10.81 -19.81
C GLU A 19 8.68 -10.53 -19.51
N THR A 20 8.96 -9.70 -18.49
CA THR A 20 10.33 -9.34 -18.09
C THR A 20 10.94 -10.34 -17.08
N GLY A 21 10.13 -11.24 -16.51
CA GLY A 21 10.58 -12.24 -15.55
C GLY A 21 10.57 -11.77 -14.09
N PHE A 22 9.80 -10.75 -13.74
CA PHE A 22 9.49 -10.44 -12.35
C PHE A 22 8.49 -11.46 -11.80
N GLU A 23 8.60 -11.77 -10.51
CA GLU A 23 7.78 -12.79 -9.84
C GLU A 23 6.80 -12.16 -8.84
N CYS A 24 6.98 -10.88 -8.50
CA CYS A 24 6.10 -10.18 -7.58
C CYS A 24 5.99 -8.69 -7.86
N LEU A 25 4.93 -8.09 -7.32
CA LEU A 25 4.67 -6.65 -7.33
C LEU A 25 4.38 -6.15 -5.92
N GLU A 26 4.92 -4.98 -5.60
CA GLU A 26 4.34 -4.16 -4.54
C GLU A 26 3.27 -3.29 -5.18
N LEU A 27 2.02 -3.44 -4.72
CA LEU A 27 0.90 -2.71 -5.31
C LEU A 27 0.54 -1.49 -4.50
N SER A 28 0.50 -0.34 -5.17
CA SER A 28 -0.02 0.91 -4.62
C SER A 28 -1.45 0.75 -4.14
N ALA A 29 -1.70 1.12 -2.89
CA ALA A 29 -3.02 1.16 -2.28
C ALA A 29 -3.45 2.61 -1.92
N TRP A 30 -3.05 3.61 -2.70
CA TRP A 30 -3.49 5.01 -2.51
C TRP A 30 -4.97 5.22 -2.88
N PRO A 31 -5.63 6.29 -2.39
CA PRO A 31 -7.02 6.62 -2.77
C PRO A 31 -7.24 6.83 -4.29
N ASN A 32 -6.20 7.19 -5.03
CA ASN A 32 -6.26 7.35 -6.49
C ASN A 32 -5.74 6.11 -7.26
N SER A 33 -5.46 5.01 -6.57
CA SER A 33 -4.97 3.77 -7.17
C SER A 33 -6.11 2.80 -7.47
N ALA A 34 -5.81 1.73 -8.20
CA ALA A 34 -6.77 0.66 -8.47
C ALA A 34 -7.15 -0.12 -7.20
N LEU A 35 -6.31 -0.08 -6.16
CA LEU A 35 -6.53 -0.69 -4.85
C LEU A 35 -6.95 0.35 -3.81
N ASN A 36 -7.84 1.28 -4.18
CA ASN A 36 -8.40 2.21 -3.21
C ASN A 36 -9.25 1.45 -2.16
N ALA A 37 -8.76 1.37 -0.93
CA ALA A 37 -9.37 0.63 0.16
C ALA A 37 -10.76 1.14 0.60
N ASP A 38 -11.13 2.38 0.29
CA ASP A 38 -12.48 2.90 0.60
C ASP A 38 -13.53 2.49 -0.45
N LEU A 39 -13.11 2.14 -1.68
CA LEU A 39 -14.02 2.00 -2.82
C LEU A 39 -13.95 0.64 -3.51
N ILE A 40 -12.85 -0.10 -3.35
CA ILE A 40 -12.66 -1.38 -4.05
C ILE A 40 -13.70 -2.41 -3.58
N THR A 41 -14.31 -3.10 -4.54
CA THR A 41 -15.30 -4.15 -4.28
C THR A 41 -14.65 -5.52 -4.26
N ASP A 42 -15.33 -6.49 -3.64
CA ASP A 42 -14.83 -7.88 -3.58
C ASP A 42 -14.73 -8.49 -4.99
N GLU A 43 -15.64 -8.16 -5.93
CA GLU A 43 -15.55 -8.59 -7.33
C GLU A 43 -14.29 -8.06 -8.01
N ARG A 44 -13.94 -6.79 -7.75
CA ARG A 44 -12.73 -6.18 -8.31
C ARG A 44 -11.47 -6.81 -7.71
N ILE A 45 -11.47 -7.13 -6.41
CA ILE A 45 -10.38 -7.85 -5.76
C ILE A 45 -10.17 -9.21 -6.44
N GLU A 46 -11.24 -9.98 -6.65
CA GLU A 46 -11.15 -11.28 -7.30
C GLU A 46 -10.60 -11.19 -8.73
N GLU A 47 -11.05 -10.20 -9.51
CA GLU A 47 -10.56 -9.98 -10.87
C GLU A 47 -9.06 -9.72 -10.89
N ILE A 48 -8.58 -8.84 -10.02
CA ILE A 48 -7.15 -8.50 -9.86
C ILE A 48 -6.35 -9.75 -9.47
N GLN A 49 -6.80 -10.49 -8.47
CA GLN A 49 -6.12 -11.70 -8.00
C GLN A 49 -6.06 -12.79 -9.08
N LYS A 50 -7.15 -13.00 -9.83
CA LYS A 50 -7.17 -13.94 -10.97
C LYS A 50 -6.17 -13.52 -12.05
N ASN A 51 -6.10 -12.23 -12.37
CA ASN A 51 -5.15 -11.72 -13.36
C ASN A 51 -3.69 -11.94 -12.92
N LEU A 52 -3.36 -11.62 -11.67
CA LEU A 52 -2.03 -11.83 -11.09
C LEU A 52 -1.66 -13.33 -11.06
N GLN A 53 -2.59 -14.19 -10.61
CA GLN A 53 -2.39 -15.64 -10.56
C GLN A 53 -2.14 -16.24 -11.95
N LYS A 54 -2.90 -15.81 -12.96
CA LYS A 54 -2.74 -16.24 -14.36
C LYS A 54 -1.33 -15.96 -14.89
N HIS A 55 -0.70 -14.87 -14.42
CA HIS A 55 0.63 -14.46 -14.83
C HIS A 55 1.73 -14.89 -13.84
N HIS A 56 1.39 -15.71 -12.83
CA HIS A 56 2.30 -16.15 -11.78
C HIS A 56 2.99 -15.00 -11.02
N ILE A 57 2.28 -13.88 -10.87
CA ILE A 57 2.75 -12.71 -10.11
C ILE A 57 2.15 -12.75 -8.71
N GLU A 58 3.00 -12.69 -7.69
CA GLU A 58 2.57 -12.52 -6.29
C GLU A 58 2.49 -11.05 -5.88
N ILE A 59 1.62 -10.72 -4.94
CA ILE A 59 1.65 -9.43 -4.24
C ILE A 59 2.61 -9.56 -3.07
N SER A 60 3.73 -8.84 -3.11
CA SER A 60 4.72 -8.86 -2.02
C SER A 60 4.23 -8.07 -0.80
N THR A 61 3.66 -6.89 -1.03
CA THR A 61 3.11 -6.00 -0.02
C THR A 61 2.15 -4.98 -0.67
N LEU A 62 1.20 -4.44 0.11
CA LEU A 62 0.46 -3.25 -0.29
C LEU A 62 1.22 -2.00 0.17
N GLY A 63 1.45 -1.06 -0.73
CA GLY A 63 2.19 0.17 -0.45
C GLY A 63 1.27 1.37 -0.27
N PHE A 64 1.28 1.96 0.94
CA PHE A 64 0.65 3.25 1.23
C PHE A 64 1.60 4.07 2.11
N TYR A 65 2.06 5.21 1.59
CA TYR A 65 3.19 5.95 2.16
C TYR A 65 2.81 7.38 2.59
N PRO A 66 1.87 7.55 3.54
CA PRO A 66 1.43 8.86 3.98
C PRO A 66 2.39 9.48 5.01
N ASN A 67 2.03 10.66 5.51
CA ASN A 67 2.66 11.25 6.69
C ASN A 67 1.69 11.23 7.89
N TYR A 68 1.83 10.25 8.78
CA TYR A 68 0.99 10.15 9.99
C TYR A 68 1.25 11.26 11.02
N LEU A 69 2.45 11.85 10.97
CA LEU A 69 2.91 12.87 11.90
C LEU A 69 2.82 14.29 11.31
N ASP A 70 1.91 14.49 10.36
CA ASP A 70 1.76 15.75 9.67
C ASP A 70 1.50 16.92 10.64
N CYS A 71 2.07 18.08 10.34
CA CYS A 71 1.88 19.26 11.17
C CYS A 71 0.43 19.77 11.10
N ASN A 72 -0.30 19.45 10.03
CA ASN A 72 -1.75 19.53 9.99
C ASN A 72 -2.34 18.23 10.55
N ARG A 73 -2.97 18.32 11.72
CA ARG A 73 -3.55 17.18 12.43
C ARG A 73 -4.60 16.43 11.60
N GLU A 74 -5.38 17.13 10.78
CA GLU A 74 -6.44 16.51 9.95
C GLU A 74 -5.84 15.54 8.94
N ASN A 75 -4.72 15.92 8.31
CA ASN A 75 -4.00 15.06 7.36
C ASN A 75 -3.49 13.78 8.05
N GLY A 76 -2.95 13.92 9.27
CA GLY A 76 -2.46 12.77 10.05
C GLY A 76 -3.58 11.82 10.47
N VAL A 77 -4.73 12.36 10.89
CA VAL A 77 -5.92 11.57 11.25
C VAL A 77 -6.47 10.81 10.05
N GLU A 78 -6.58 11.48 8.90
CA GLU A 78 -7.07 10.85 7.67
C GLU A 78 -6.12 9.77 7.16
N ALA A 79 -4.80 10.03 7.21
CA ALA A 79 -3.79 9.02 6.89
C ALA A 79 -3.89 7.78 7.79
N GLN A 80 -4.12 7.96 9.09
CA GLN A 80 -4.29 6.86 10.03
C GLN A 80 -5.56 6.06 9.75
N ARG A 81 -6.70 6.74 9.56
CA ARG A 81 -7.98 6.11 9.19
C ARG A 81 -7.83 5.26 7.95
N TYR A 82 -7.24 5.82 6.90
CA TYR A 82 -7.07 5.14 5.63
C TYR A 82 -6.06 3.98 5.72
N PHE A 83 -4.98 4.12 6.49
CA PHE A 83 -4.03 3.02 6.69
C PHE A 83 -4.68 1.80 7.35
N LEU A 84 -5.59 1.98 8.31
CA LEU A 84 -6.37 0.87 8.87
C LEU A 84 -7.21 0.16 7.79
N LYS A 85 -7.78 0.92 6.84
CA LYS A 85 -8.46 0.35 5.66
C LYS A 85 -7.52 -0.42 4.74
N VAL A 86 -6.29 0.03 4.56
CA VAL A 86 -5.28 -0.71 3.79
C VAL A 86 -4.90 -2.02 4.50
N LEU A 87 -4.85 -2.05 5.83
CA LEU A 87 -4.64 -3.30 6.59
C LEU A 87 -5.80 -4.29 6.41
N GLU A 88 -7.05 -3.81 6.50
CA GLU A 88 -8.25 -4.63 6.20
C GLU A 88 -8.22 -5.17 4.76
N LEU A 89 -7.83 -4.34 3.79
CA LEU A 89 -7.69 -4.75 2.40
C LEU A 89 -6.59 -5.80 2.22
N ALA A 90 -5.43 -5.63 2.88
CA ALA A 90 -4.35 -6.60 2.83
C ALA A 90 -4.81 -7.96 3.37
N GLU A 91 -5.55 -7.99 4.48
CA GLU A 91 -6.16 -9.21 5.02
C GLU A 91 -7.12 -9.86 4.00
N LYS A 92 -8.05 -9.08 3.43
CA LYS A 92 -8.98 -9.57 2.39
C LYS A 92 -8.28 -10.17 1.18
N MET A 93 -7.18 -9.54 0.74
CA MET A 93 -6.39 -10.00 -0.41
C MET A 93 -5.38 -11.09 -0.03
N ASN A 94 -5.34 -11.55 1.22
CA ASN A 94 -4.38 -12.50 1.77
C ASN A 94 -2.91 -12.07 1.58
N VAL A 95 -2.65 -10.76 1.69
CA VAL A 95 -1.32 -10.14 1.64
C VAL A 95 -0.80 -9.94 3.05
N LYS A 96 0.34 -10.55 3.39
CA LYS A 96 0.83 -10.62 4.77
C LYS A 96 1.41 -9.31 5.32
N THR A 97 1.70 -8.35 4.47
CA THR A 97 2.43 -7.14 4.88
C THR A 97 1.90 -5.89 4.17
N VAL A 98 1.95 -4.77 4.86
CA VAL A 98 1.71 -3.43 4.32
C VAL A 98 2.96 -2.59 4.57
N SER A 99 3.43 -1.91 3.52
CA SER A 99 4.59 -1.04 3.57
C SER A 99 4.17 0.42 3.68
N THR A 100 4.80 1.15 4.60
CA THR A 100 4.47 2.55 4.91
C THR A 100 5.68 3.31 5.45
N PHE A 101 5.56 4.64 5.55
CA PHE A 101 6.55 5.48 6.22
C PHE A 101 6.29 5.58 7.72
N ALA A 102 7.36 5.75 8.50
CA ALA A 102 7.23 6.11 9.92
C ALA A 102 6.54 7.48 10.13
N GLY A 103 6.58 8.35 9.12
CA GLY A 103 6.09 9.74 9.18
C GLY A 103 7.08 10.70 9.83
N ARG A 104 6.79 12.01 9.71
CA ARG A 104 7.51 13.09 10.40
C ARG A 104 6.68 14.37 10.51
N ASN A 105 6.85 15.10 11.60
CA ASN A 105 6.52 16.50 11.66
C ASN A 105 7.61 17.32 10.98
N GLN A 106 7.25 17.94 9.86
CA GLN A 106 8.17 18.68 8.98
C GLN A 106 8.72 19.97 9.61
N LYS A 107 8.12 20.44 10.71
CA LYS A 107 8.57 21.62 11.47
C LYS A 107 9.57 21.28 12.59
N LYS A 108 9.99 20.02 12.68
CA LYS A 108 10.85 19.50 13.75
C LYS A 108 12.10 18.86 13.16
N THR A 109 13.19 18.89 13.94
CA THR A 109 14.43 18.17 13.66
C THR A 109 14.21 16.65 13.68
N VAL A 110 15.21 15.89 13.23
CA VAL A 110 15.14 14.42 13.26
C VAL A 110 15.04 13.92 14.70
N GLU A 111 15.84 14.48 15.60
CA GLU A 111 15.89 14.14 17.02
C GLU A 111 14.55 14.40 17.71
N GLU A 112 13.89 15.52 17.38
CA GLU A 112 12.56 15.84 17.88
C GLU A 112 11.45 14.97 17.30
N ASN A 113 11.68 14.33 16.14
CA ASN A 113 10.70 13.43 15.50
C ASN A 113 10.72 12.02 16.08
N ILE A 114 11.88 11.52 16.51
CA ILE A 114 12.02 10.17 17.08
C ILE A 114 11.08 9.90 18.27
N PRO A 115 10.90 10.80 19.26
CA PRO A 115 9.97 10.58 20.36
C PRO A 115 8.50 10.80 19.97
N LEU A 116 8.20 11.39 18.80
CA LEU A 116 6.82 11.64 18.40
C LEU A 116 6.11 10.32 18.13
N LYS A 117 5.07 10.11 18.91
CA LYS A 117 4.06 9.10 18.67
C LYS A 117 2.73 9.81 18.80
N TYR A 118 1.92 9.82 17.76
CA TYR A 118 0.48 9.86 18.02
C TYR A 118 0.11 8.50 18.61
N SER A 119 -0.78 8.48 19.60
CA SER A 119 -1.26 7.25 20.21
C SER A 119 -1.83 6.33 19.12
N LEU A 120 -1.02 5.37 18.68
CA LEU A 120 -1.40 4.30 17.78
C LEU A 120 -1.75 3.14 18.68
N ILE A 121 -2.99 3.15 19.19
CA ILE A 121 -3.52 2.17 20.15
C ILE A 121 -2.81 2.26 21.51
#